data_AF-A0A7C6NG79-F1
#
_entry.id   AF-A0A7C6NG79-F1
#
_cell.length_a   1.000
_cell.length_b   1.000
_cell.length_c   1.000
_cell.angle_alpha   90.00
_cell.angle_beta   90.00
_cell.angle_gamma   90.00
#
_symmetry.space_group_name_H-M   'P 1'
#
loop_
_entity.id
_entity.type
_entity.pdbx_description
1 polymer ?
#
loop_
_entity_poly.entity_id
_entity_poly.type
_entity_poly.pdbx_seq_one_letter_code
_entity_poly.pdbx_strand_id
1 'polypeptide(L)'
;MGFLMLNDSFKRLLELVAVNGKIEGRKRFQKLVYILKQKGFDFTEKYTYHYYGPYSATLQMEIDYLVDSGLLREEQVGETYEYTLSE
;
A
#
# COMPACT_ATOMS: atom_id res chain seq x y z
N MET A 1 24.88 2.22 8.07
CA MET A 1 23.74 2.87 7.40
C MET A 1 23.20 1.87 6.37
N GLY A 2 22.40 0.91 6.83
CA GLY A 2 22.02 -0.30 6.08
C GLY A 2 20.96 -0.06 5.01
N PHE A 3 21.31 0.76 4.03
CA PHE A 3 20.50 1.03 2.83
C PHE A 3 20.57 -0.20 1.92
N LEU A 4 19.43 -0.65 1.38
CA LEU A 4 19.23 -1.76 0.42
C LEU A 4 19.12 -3.19 0.97
N MET A 5 18.13 -3.45 1.82
CA MET A 5 17.25 -4.58 1.53
C MET A 5 15.86 -4.00 1.26
N LEU A 6 15.49 -3.94 -0.02
CA LEU A 6 14.11 -3.67 -0.39
C LEU A 6 13.28 -4.84 0.17
N ASN A 7 12.67 -4.63 1.33
CA ASN A 7 11.81 -5.60 2.00
C ASN A 7 10.82 -6.17 0.97
N ASP A 8 10.64 -7.48 0.93
CA ASP A 8 9.74 -8.11 -0.05
C ASP A 8 8.30 -7.59 0.08
N SER A 9 7.91 -7.09 1.26
CA SER A 9 6.67 -6.31 1.44
C SER A 9 6.61 -5.07 0.52
N PHE A 10 7.63 -4.22 0.54
CA PHE A 10 7.69 -3.02 -0.29
C PHE A 10 7.66 -3.33 -1.78
N LYS A 11 8.37 -4.36 -2.23
CA LYS A 11 8.33 -4.80 -3.63
C LYS A 11 6.91 -5.13 -4.08
N ARG A 12 6.17 -5.89 -3.27
CA ARG A 12 4.79 -6.28 -3.59
C ARG A 12 3.83 -5.11 -3.61
N LEU A 13 4.02 -4.11 -2.75
CA LEU A 13 3.21 -2.88 -2.79
C LEU A 13 3.48 -2.08 -4.07
N LEU A 14 4.75 -1.95 -4.47
CA LEU A 14 5.12 -1.28 -5.72
C LEU A 14 4.60 -2.03 -6.94
N GLU A 15 4.72 -3.37 -6.97
CA GLU A 15 4.16 -4.23 -8.03
C GLU A 15 2.64 -4.09 -8.12
N LEU A 16 1.95 -4.04 -6.98
CA LEU A 16 0.50 -3.85 -6.92
C LEU A 16 0.10 -2.50 -7.53
N VAL A 17 0.80 -1.41 -7.18
CA VAL A 17 0.54 -0.09 -7.77
C VAL A 17 0.87 -0.09 -9.27
N ALA A 18 1.98 -0.71 -9.67
CA ALA A 18 2.41 -0.82 -11.06
C ALA A 18 1.33 -1.51 -11.94
N VAL A 19 0.84 -2.67 -11.49
CA VAL A 19 -0.19 -3.44 -12.22
C VAL A 19 -1.54 -2.71 -12.27
N ASN A 20 -1.89 -1.98 -11.21
CA ASN A 20 -3.14 -1.24 -11.15
C ASN A 20 -3.08 0.13 -11.85
N GLY A 21 -1.86 0.62 -12.17
CA GLY A 21 -1.57 1.97 -12.67
C GLY A 21 -1.77 3.08 -11.63
N LYS A 22 -2.89 3.04 -10.92
CA LYS A 22 -3.26 3.99 -9.87
C LYS A 22 -4.17 3.35 -8.84
N ILE A 23 -3.96 3.60 -7.55
CA ILE A 23 -4.92 3.21 -6.50
C ILE A 23 -5.62 4.46 -5.96
N GLU A 24 -6.94 4.50 -6.10
CA GLU A 24 -7.78 5.60 -5.63
C GLU A 24 -8.33 5.30 -4.23
N GLY A 25 -7.79 5.97 -3.22
CA GLY A 25 -8.28 6.01 -1.86
C GLY A 25 -7.57 5.06 -0.89
N ARG A 26 -7.24 5.57 0.30
CA ARG A 26 -6.62 4.81 1.42
C ARG A 26 -7.37 3.52 1.76
N LYS A 27 -8.70 3.61 1.84
CA LYS A 27 -9.57 2.44 2.14
C LYS A 27 -9.51 1.39 1.04
N ARG A 28 -9.38 1.79 -0.23
CA ARG A 28 -9.26 0.87 -1.36
C ARG A 28 -7.92 0.14 -1.32
N PHE A 29 -6.83 0.86 -1.02
CA PHE A 29 -5.50 0.27 -0.89
C PHE A 29 -5.49 -0.83 0.19
N GLN A 30 -6.01 -0.54 1.38
CA GLN A 30 -6.15 -1.51 2.48
C GLN A 30 -6.93 -2.76 2.06
N LYS A 31 -8.06 -2.59 1.36
CA LYS A 31 -8.89 -3.70 0.90
C LYS A 31 -8.23 -4.55 -0.20
N LEU A 32 -7.50 -3.93 -1.13
CA LEU A 32 -6.81 -4.65 -2.20
C LEU A 32 -5.74 -5.59 -1.64
N VAL A 33 -4.88 -5.08 -0.77
CA VAL A 33 -3.83 -5.88 -0.11
C VAL A 33 -4.46 -6.99 0.74
N TYR A 34 -5.51 -6.67 1.49
CA TYR A 34 -6.25 -7.68 2.26
C TYR A 34 -6.81 -8.81 1.38
N ILE A 35 -7.48 -8.47 0.27
CA ILE A 35 -8.06 -9.48 -0.64
C ILE A 35 -6.97 -10.35 -1.25
N LEU A 36 -5.85 -9.78 -1.70
CA LEU A 36 -4.74 -10.54 -2.26
C LEU A 36 -4.13 -11.49 -1.21
N LYS A 37 -3.97 -11.03 0.03
CA LYS A 37 -3.58 -11.89 1.16
C LYS A 37 -4.55 -13.07 1.33
N GLN A 38 -5.87 -12.81 1.31
CA GLN A 38 -6.89 -13.87 1.39
C GLN A 38 -6.87 -14.82 0.19
N LYS A 39 -6.33 -14.39 -0.95
CA LYS A 39 -6.12 -15.23 -2.15
C LYS A 39 -4.79 -15.99 -2.15
N GLY A 40 -4.00 -15.90 -1.07
CA GLY A 40 -2.74 -16.65 -0.92
C GLY A 40 -1.51 -15.93 -1.46
N PHE A 41 -1.62 -14.65 -1.84
CA PHE A 41 -0.43 -13.83 -2.10
C PHE A 41 0.29 -13.57 -0.77
N ASP A 42 1.62 -13.53 -0.84
CA ASP A 42 2.52 -13.47 0.31
C ASP A 42 2.60 -12.05 0.92
N PHE A 43 1.46 -11.60 1.45
CA PHE A 43 1.29 -10.35 2.18
C PHE A 43 1.28 -10.64 3.68
N THR A 44 2.19 -10.00 4.42
CA THR A 44 2.46 -10.34 5.84
C THR A 44 1.67 -9.49 6.82
N GLU A 45 0.98 -8.47 6.32
CA GLU A 45 0.38 -7.41 7.13
C GLU A 45 -0.74 -7.99 8.00
N LYS A 46 -0.73 -7.62 9.28
CA LYS A 46 -1.76 -8.02 10.24
C LYS A 46 -2.93 -7.04 10.14
N TYR A 47 -4.13 -7.58 10.09
CA TYR A 47 -5.36 -6.79 9.95
C TYR A 47 -6.24 -6.92 11.20
N THR A 48 -6.83 -5.80 11.58
CA THR A 48 -7.92 -5.73 12.55
C THR A 48 -9.19 -5.30 11.82
N TYR A 49 -10.32 -5.89 12.19
CA TYR A 49 -11.62 -5.50 11.64
C TYR A 49 -12.18 -4.29 12.40
N HIS A 50 -12.41 -3.20 11.66
CA HIS A 50 -13.08 -1.99 12.14
C HIS A 50 -14.39 -1.77 11.39
N TYR A 51 -15.10 -0.68 11.72
CA TYR A 51 -16.40 -0.35 11.13
C TYR A 51 -16.40 -0.32 9.59
N TYR A 52 -15.32 0.13 8.95
CA TYR A 52 -15.20 0.21 7.48
C TYR A 52 -14.50 -0.99 6.82
N GLY A 53 -14.27 -2.06 7.60
CA GLY A 53 -13.64 -3.30 7.16
C GLY A 53 -12.23 -3.51 7.74
N PRO A 54 -11.43 -4.40 7.11
CA PRO A 54 -10.09 -4.71 7.57
C PRO A 54 -9.17 -3.51 7.40
N TYR A 55 -8.37 -3.23 8.43
CA TYR A 55 -7.34 -2.20 8.42
C TYR A 55 -6.04 -2.75 9.00
N SER A 56 -4.93 -2.41 8.37
CA SER A 56 -3.59 -2.68 8.88
C SER A 56 -2.84 -1.37 9.06
N ALA A 57 -2.49 -1.06 10.31
CA ALA A 57 -1.61 0.06 10.64
C ALA A 57 -0.20 -0.15 10.07
N THR A 58 0.27 -1.40 10.03
CA THR A 58 1.55 -1.76 9.40
C THR A 58 1.54 -1.42 7.91
N LEU A 59 0.49 -1.83 7.18
CA LEU A 59 0.36 -1.48 5.77
C LEU A 59 0.35 0.05 5.57
N GLN A 60 -0.34 0.80 6.42
CA GLN A 60 -0.36 2.25 6.31
C GLN A 60 1.04 2.84 6.50
N MET A 61 1.80 2.40 7.52
CA MET A 61 3.18 2.84 7.73
C MET A 61 4.11 2.49 6.55
N GLU A 62 3.90 1.33 5.92
CA GLU A 62 4.69 0.92 4.75
C GLU A 62 4.37 1.79 3.53
N ILE A 63 3.09 2.10 3.29
CA ILE A 63 2.67 3.03 2.23
C ILE A 63 3.25 4.42 2.50
N ASP A 64 3.13 4.93 3.73
CA ASP A 64 3.65 6.25 4.11
C ASP A 64 5.17 6.31 3.91
N TYR A 65 5.90 5.25 4.29
CA TYR A 65 7.35 5.15 4.02
C TYR A 65 7.69 5.16 2.53
N LEU A 66 6.91 4.47 1.68
CA LEU A 66 7.10 4.48 0.23
C LEU A 66 6.81 5.87 -0.38
N VAL A 67 5.86 6.60 0.18
CA VAL A 67 5.59 8.00 -0.21
C VAL A 67 6.74 8.91 0.22
N ASP A 68 7.15 8.84 1.49
CA ASP A 68 8.24 9.65 2.05
C ASP A 68 9.59 9.38 1.38
N SER A 69 9.84 8.14 0.93
CA SER A 69 11.03 7.77 0.18
C SER A 69 10.98 8.13 -1.30
N GLY A 70 9.85 8.66 -1.78
CA GLY A 70 9.66 9.07 -3.17
C GLY A 70 9.48 7.92 -4.15
N LEU A 71 9.16 6.70 -3.69
CA LEU A 71 8.85 5.57 -4.57
C LEU A 71 7.36 5.53 -4.98
N LEU A 72 6.49 6.06 -4.13
CA LEU A 72 5.08 6.33 -4.45
C LEU A 72 4.81 7.83 -4.41
N ARG A 73 3.93 8.29 -5.29
CA ARG A 73 3.34 9.62 -5.24
C ARG A 73 1.93 9.52 -4.66
N GLU A 74 1.69 10.22 -3.56
CA GLU A 74 0.35 10.46 -2.99
C GLU A 74 -0.13 11.84 -3.43
N GLU A 75 -1.31 11.91 -4.05
CA GLU A 75 -1.94 13.17 -4.47
C GLU A 75 -3.37 13.26 -3.93
N GLN A 76 -3.74 14.39 -3.33
CA GLN A 76 -5.12 14.62 -2.91
C GLN A 76 -5.96 15.10 -4.10
N VAL A 77 -7.01 14.35 -4.42
CA VAL A 77 -7.97 14.67 -5.49
C VAL A 77 -9.36 14.78 -4.88
N GLY A 78 -9.82 16.02 -4.68
CA GLY A 78 -11.06 16.29 -3.93
C GLY A 78 -10.96 15.80 -2.48
N GLU A 79 -11.86 14.90 -2.10
CA GLU A 79 -11.90 14.30 -0.75
C GLU A 79 -11.14 12.97 -0.64
N THR A 80 -10.47 12.52 -1.70
CA THR A 80 -9.72 11.25 -1.73
C THR A 80 -8.22 11.48 -1.99
N TYR A 81 -7.46 10.40 -1.84
CA TYR A 81 -6.04 10.33 -2.18
C TYR A 81 -5.84 9.36 -3.34
N GLU A 82 -4.90 9.65 -4.21
CA GLU A 82 -4.49 8.80 -5.31
C GLU A 82 -3.02 8.40 -5.14
N TYR A 83 -2.72 7.13 -5.37
CA TYR A 83 -1.37 6.57 -5.28
C TYR A 83 -0.91 6.07 -6.64
N THR A 84 0.24 6.57 -7.08
CA THR A 84 0.91 6.18 -8.33
C THR A 84 2.38 5.89 -8.05
N LEU A 85 3.08 5.20 -8.96
CA LEU A 85 4.54 5.14 -8.90
C LEU A 85 5.10 6.53 -9.17
N SER A 86 6.14 6.92 -8.45
CA SER A 86 6.89 8.13 -8.78
C SER A 86 7.66 7.93 -10.09
N GLU A 87 7.81 9.02 -10.86
CA GLU A 87 8.65 9.06 -12.08
C GLU A 87 10.15 9.11 -11.76
#